data_AF-A0A2N8N1F1-F1
#
_entry.id   AF-A0A2N8N1F1-F1
#
_cell.length_a   1.000
_cell.length_b   1.000
_cell.length_c   1.000
_cell.angle_alpha   90.00
_cell.angle_beta   90.00
_cell.angle_gamma   90.00
#
_symmetry.space_group_name_H-M   'P 1'
#
loop_
_entity.id
_entity.type
_entity.pdbx_description
1 polymer ?
#
loop_
_entity_poly.entity_id
_entity_poly.type
_entity_poly.pdbx_seq_one_letter_code
_entity_poly.pdbx_strand_id
1 'polypeptide(L)'
;MTDGPFTKGHLITLLISSAIGVGFGAGWWFFGASSVSGGSMPLVVLGVLAVLGLVGWLLLTARRGAGLPAGGGREESPFGKRYGIAVLLMLVGIFAGARVLSAVFEVPEAVPAWVLFVVGLHFLPFAKLFGSRRFLVLSVLLCVVAVLAAVLAIAGWTAAWQLVPGFGGAVILWATVVAGLLDTARQGATSPAS
;
A
#
# COMPACT_ATOMS: atom_id res chain seq x y z
N MET A 1 13.40 22.97 -3.16
CA MET A 1 13.50 21.89 -2.17
C MET A 1 14.97 21.74 -1.89
N THR A 2 15.39 21.97 -0.65
CA THR A 2 16.80 21.84 -0.25
C THR A 2 17.17 20.36 -0.26
N ASP A 3 18.00 19.96 -1.21
CA ASP A 3 18.54 18.60 -1.34
C ASP A 3 19.50 18.32 -0.18
N GLY A 4 18.93 18.05 0.99
CA GLY A 4 19.68 17.53 2.12
C GLY A 4 20.21 16.12 1.80
N PRO A 5 21.37 15.73 2.34
CA PRO A 5 21.94 14.40 2.11
C PRO A 5 20.96 13.32 2.60
N PHE A 6 20.86 12.21 1.87
CA PHE A 6 20.04 11.07 2.27
C PHE A 6 20.55 10.51 3.62
N THR A 7 19.70 10.53 4.64
CA THR A 7 20.07 10.18 6.02
C THR A 7 19.43 8.88 6.48
N LYS A 8 19.89 8.35 7.63
CA LYS A 8 19.23 7.21 8.30
C LYS A 8 17.73 7.42 8.56
N GLY A 9 17.29 8.65 8.84
CA GLY A 9 15.87 8.96 9.07
C GLY A 9 14.99 8.71 7.83
N HIS A 10 15.49 9.12 6.66
CA HIS A 10 14.83 8.86 5.37
C HIS A 10 14.76 7.36 5.08
N LEU A 11 15.86 6.63 5.32
CA LEU A 11 15.90 5.18 5.15
C LEU A 11 14.90 4.46 6.08
N ILE A 12 14.86 4.81 7.37
CA ILE A 12 13.94 4.20 8.33
C ILE A 12 12.48 4.43 7.89
N THR A 13 12.14 5.64 7.47
CA THR A 13 10.79 5.97 6.96
C THR A 13 10.44 5.15 5.72
N LEU A 14 11.38 5.00 4.79
CA LEU A 14 11.21 4.14 3.61
C LEU A 14 10.99 2.68 4.00
N LEU A 15 11.80 2.14 4.91
CA LEU A 15 11.71 0.74 5.34
C LEU A 15 10.38 0.46 6.04
N ILE A 16 9.94 1.34 6.95
CA ILE A 16 8.66 1.19 7.66
C ILE A 16 7.50 1.26 6.66
N SER A 17 7.45 2.29 5.83
CA SER A 17 6.37 2.47 4.85
C SER A 17 6.34 1.32 3.83
N SER A 18 7.51 0.82 3.42
CA SER A 18 7.61 -0.32 2.51
C SER A 18 7.18 -1.63 3.17
N ALA A 19 7.56 -1.87 4.43
CA ALA A 19 7.13 -3.07 5.16
C ALA A 19 5.60 -3.10 5.30
N ILE A 20 4.99 -1.95 5.62
CA ILE A 20 3.53 -1.77 5.63
C ILE A 20 2.93 -2.09 4.25
N GLY A 21 3.50 -1.52 3.18
CA GLY A 21 3.03 -1.76 1.81
C GLY A 21 3.14 -3.23 1.38
N VAL A 22 4.24 -3.92 1.74
CA VAL A 22 4.42 -5.36 1.48
C VAL A 22 3.39 -6.17 2.24
N GLY A 23 3.20 -5.91 3.53
CA GLY A 23 2.27 -6.65 4.39
C GLY A 23 0.81 -6.50 3.97
N PHE A 24 0.35 -5.27 3.73
CA PHE A 24 -1.01 -5.05 3.23
C PHE A 24 -1.19 -5.61 1.82
N GLY A 25 -0.20 -5.43 0.94
CA GLY A 25 -0.25 -6.01 -0.40
C GLY A 25 -0.35 -7.54 -0.37
N ALA A 26 0.34 -8.20 0.57
CA ALA A 26 0.22 -9.63 0.79
C ALA A 26 -1.20 -10.02 1.23
N GLY A 27 -1.78 -9.28 2.19
CA GLY A 27 -3.16 -9.50 2.63
C GLY A 27 -4.15 -9.45 1.46
N TRP A 28 -4.05 -8.44 0.62
CA TRP A 28 -4.88 -8.30 -0.59
C TRP A 28 -4.65 -9.43 -1.60
N TRP A 29 -3.39 -9.78 -1.87
CA TRP A 29 -3.04 -10.84 -2.82
C TRP A 29 -3.60 -12.19 -2.39
N PHE A 30 -3.38 -12.58 -1.13
CA PHE A 30 -3.82 -13.88 -0.62
C PHE A 30 -5.34 -13.94 -0.47
N PHE A 31 -6.00 -12.82 -0.15
CA PHE A 31 -7.45 -12.72 -0.23
C PHE A 31 -7.97 -12.97 -1.66
N GLY A 32 -7.36 -12.32 -2.67
CA GLY A 32 -7.70 -12.56 -4.07
C GLY A 32 -7.46 -14.01 -4.49
N ALA A 33 -6.31 -14.59 -4.11
CA ALA A 33 -5.97 -15.98 -4.39
C ALA A 33 -6.93 -16.97 -3.74
N SER A 34 -7.38 -16.71 -2.49
CA SER A 34 -8.37 -17.56 -1.82
C SER A 34 -9.77 -17.49 -2.44
N SER A 35 -10.04 -16.44 -3.23
CA SER A 35 -11.32 -16.22 -3.90
C SER A 35 -11.42 -16.91 -5.26
N VAL A 36 -10.33 -17.53 -5.75
CA VAL A 36 -10.31 -18.28 -7.01
C VAL A 36 -10.75 -19.72 -6.76
N SER A 37 -11.87 -20.13 -7.36
CA SER A 37 -12.35 -21.51 -7.31
C SER A 37 -11.52 -22.43 -8.22
N GLY A 38 -10.76 -23.35 -7.62
CA GLY A 38 -9.99 -24.37 -8.34
C GLY A 38 -8.65 -23.86 -8.88
N GLY A 39 -7.54 -24.21 -8.21
CA GLY A 39 -6.19 -23.93 -8.70
C GLY A 39 -5.57 -22.62 -8.24
N SER A 40 -5.76 -22.23 -6.97
CA SER A 40 -5.09 -21.05 -6.37
C SER A 40 -3.60 -21.27 -6.08
N MET A 41 -3.11 -22.53 -6.13
CA MET A 41 -1.72 -22.85 -5.75
C MET A 41 -0.66 -22.06 -6.53
N PRO A 42 -0.74 -21.89 -7.87
CA PRO A 42 0.21 -21.05 -8.60
C PRO A 42 0.18 -19.59 -8.13
N LEU A 43 -1.00 -19.06 -7.81
CA LEU A 43 -1.16 -17.69 -7.31
C LEU A 43 -0.58 -17.55 -5.89
N VAL A 44 -0.77 -18.55 -5.04
CA VAL A 44 -0.17 -18.59 -3.70
C VAL A 44 1.35 -18.62 -3.80
N VAL A 45 1.90 -19.50 -4.64
CA VAL A 45 3.36 -19.58 -4.87
C VAL A 45 3.90 -18.24 -5.39
N LEU A 46 3.24 -17.65 -6.39
CA LEU A 46 3.64 -16.35 -6.93
C LEU A 46 3.61 -15.25 -5.85
N GLY A 47 2.56 -15.23 -5.02
CA GLY A 47 2.45 -14.28 -3.91
C GLY A 47 3.56 -14.45 -2.88
N VAL A 48 3.87 -15.68 -2.49
CA VAL A 48 4.98 -15.98 -1.57
C VAL A 48 6.31 -15.53 -2.17
N LEU A 49 6.58 -15.85 -3.43
CA LEU A 49 7.80 -15.43 -4.11
C LEU A 49 7.92 -13.90 -4.19
N ALA A 50 6.83 -13.20 -4.49
CA ALA A 50 6.79 -11.74 -4.52
C ALA A 50 7.09 -11.14 -3.14
N VAL A 51 6.45 -11.65 -2.08
CA VAL A 51 6.70 -11.20 -0.70
C VAL A 51 8.14 -11.45 -0.29
N LEU A 52 8.67 -12.66 -0.51
CA LEU A 52 10.05 -12.99 -0.19
C LEU A 52 11.05 -12.13 -0.96
N GLY A 53 10.79 -11.87 -2.25
CA GLY A 53 11.59 -10.99 -3.07
C GLY A 53 11.62 -9.56 -2.55
N LEU A 54 10.46 -8.99 -2.20
CA LEU A 54 10.35 -7.64 -1.65
C LEU A 54 10.98 -7.52 -0.25
N VAL A 55 10.75 -8.50 0.63
CA VAL A 55 11.40 -8.56 1.96
C VAL A 55 12.91 -8.68 1.80
N GLY A 56 13.39 -9.56 0.91
CA GLY A 56 14.81 -9.68 0.60
C GLY A 56 15.43 -8.36 0.12
N TRP A 57 14.75 -7.65 -0.78
CA TRP A 57 15.20 -6.34 -1.25
C TRP A 57 15.19 -5.28 -0.13
N LEU A 58 14.19 -5.29 0.75
CA LEU A 58 14.15 -4.41 1.92
C LEU A 58 15.33 -4.65 2.85
N LEU A 59 15.63 -5.93 3.15
CA LEU A 59 16.78 -6.31 3.97
C LEU A 59 18.11 -5.88 3.31
N LEU A 60 18.25 -6.07 2.00
CA LEU A 60 19.45 -5.61 1.27
C LEU A 60 19.60 -4.09 1.31
N THR A 61 18.51 -3.35 1.13
CA THR A 61 18.49 -1.88 1.22
C THR A 61 18.85 -1.41 2.63
N ALA A 62 18.30 -2.04 3.67
CA ALA A 62 18.65 -1.76 5.05
C ALA A 62 20.14 -2.03 5.35
N ARG A 63 20.68 -3.15 4.89
CA ARG A 63 22.09 -3.51 5.04
C ARG A 63 23.02 -2.51 4.36
N ARG A 64 22.69 -2.07 3.13
CA ARG A 64 23.47 -1.06 2.39
C ARG A 64 23.43 0.32 3.06
N GLY A 65 22.33 0.66 3.71
CA GLY A 65 22.16 1.94 4.39
C GLY A 65 22.75 2.02 5.81
N ALA A 66 23.35 0.94 6.34
CA ALA A 66 23.88 0.90 7.70
C ALA A 66 24.98 1.95 7.96
N GLY A 67 25.76 2.29 6.93
CA GLY A 67 26.83 3.29 6.96
C GLY A 67 26.38 4.74 6.80
N LEU A 68 25.09 5.00 6.59
CA LEU A 68 24.61 6.37 6.35
C LEU A 68 24.81 7.28 7.59
N PRO A 69 25.03 8.58 7.37
CA PRO A 69 25.09 9.56 8.45
C PRO A 69 23.81 9.52 9.31
N ALA A 70 23.97 9.71 10.61
CA ALA A 70 22.82 9.98 11.47
C ALA A 70 22.17 11.29 10.99
N GLY A 71 20.88 11.22 10.61
CA GLY A 71 20.13 12.44 10.30
C GLY A 71 19.89 13.21 11.59
N GLY A 72 20.17 14.52 11.57
CA GLY A 72 19.87 15.40 12.68
C GLY A 72 18.37 15.44 12.95
N GLY A 73 17.97 15.24 14.20
CA GLY A 73 16.62 15.48 14.68
C GLY A 73 15.71 14.25 14.65
N ARG A 74 15.17 13.93 15.83
CA ARG A 74 13.94 13.16 15.97
C ARG A 74 12.81 14.06 15.43
N GLU A 75 12.70 14.17 14.11
CA GLU A 75 11.54 14.79 13.46
C GLU A 75 10.29 14.21 14.11
N GLU A 76 9.32 15.07 14.44
CA GLU A 76 8.05 14.65 15.04
C GLU A 76 7.56 13.39 14.34
N SER A 77 7.31 12.33 15.13
CA SER A 77 6.92 11.03 14.58
C SER A 77 5.83 11.23 13.51
N PRO A 78 6.00 10.68 12.29
CA PRO A 78 4.99 10.78 11.23
C PRO A 78 3.63 10.21 11.66
N PHE A 79 3.60 9.48 12.78
CA PHE A 79 2.44 8.86 13.41
C PHE A 79 1.81 9.71 14.54
N GLY A 80 1.76 11.04 14.37
CA GLY A 80 1.14 11.95 15.34
C GLY A 80 -0.40 11.88 15.40
N LYS A 81 -1.02 12.80 16.16
CA LYS A 81 -2.49 12.86 16.35
C LYS A 81 -3.29 12.83 15.05
N ARG A 82 -2.82 13.54 14.01
CA ARG A 82 -3.48 13.60 12.70
C ARG A 82 -3.50 12.24 11.99
N TYR A 83 -2.40 11.47 12.11
CA TYR A 83 -2.35 10.10 11.61
C TYR A 83 -3.36 9.22 12.36
N GLY A 84 -3.39 9.30 13.69
CA GLY A 84 -4.35 8.55 14.51
C GLY A 84 -5.81 8.84 14.15
N ILE A 85 -6.17 10.12 13.92
CA ILE A 85 -7.51 10.52 13.47
C ILE A 85 -7.81 9.94 12.08
N ALA A 86 -6.87 10.03 11.13
CA ALA A 86 -7.05 9.47 9.79
C ALA A 86 -7.27 7.94 9.83
N VAL A 87 -6.56 7.22 10.68
CA VAL A 87 -6.75 5.78 10.90
C VAL A 87 -8.10 5.50 11.53
N LEU A 88 -8.51 6.27 12.56
CA LEU A 88 -9.81 6.10 13.20
C LEU A 88 -10.96 6.31 12.21
N LEU A 89 -10.90 7.38 11.40
CA LEU A 89 -11.90 7.65 10.36
C LEU A 89 -11.96 6.53 9.33
N MET A 90 -10.80 5.98 8.93
CA MET A 90 -10.74 4.83 8.03
C MET A 90 -11.43 3.61 8.64
N LEU A 91 -11.12 3.27 9.90
CA LEU A 91 -11.74 2.13 10.58
C LEU A 91 -13.26 2.30 10.69
N VAL A 92 -13.72 3.48 11.12
CA VAL A 92 -15.15 3.79 11.19
C VAL A 92 -15.79 3.67 9.80
N GLY A 93 -15.18 4.22 8.75
CA GLY A 93 -15.68 4.13 7.39
C GLY A 93 -15.76 2.70 6.85
N ILE A 94 -14.75 1.87 7.17
CA ILE A 94 -14.75 0.44 6.83
C ILE A 94 -15.92 -0.27 7.48
N PHE A 95 -16.04 -0.20 8.81
CA PHE A 95 -17.08 -0.95 9.54
C PHE A 95 -18.48 -0.43 9.24
N ALA A 96 -18.68 0.88 9.17
CA ALA A 96 -19.97 1.48 8.87
C ALA A 96 -20.43 1.10 7.46
N GLY A 97 -19.58 1.29 6.44
CA GLY A 97 -19.96 0.96 5.06
C GLY A 97 -20.11 -0.54 4.84
N ALA A 98 -19.28 -1.39 5.46
CA ALA A 98 -19.49 -2.84 5.43
C ALA A 98 -20.85 -3.22 6.02
N ARG A 99 -21.23 -2.63 7.15
CA ARG A 99 -22.53 -2.90 7.80
C ARG A 99 -23.72 -2.43 6.97
N VAL A 100 -23.56 -1.33 6.22
CA VAL A 100 -24.58 -0.83 5.27
C VAL A 100 -24.69 -1.76 4.06
N LEU A 101 -23.56 -2.14 3.44
CA LEU A 101 -23.55 -3.04 2.28
C LEU A 101 -24.15 -4.41 2.62
N SER A 102 -23.74 -5.02 3.74
CA SER A 102 -24.18 -6.37 4.10
C SER A 102 -25.63 -6.45 4.55
N ALA A 103 -26.17 -5.41 5.21
CA ALA A 103 -27.45 -5.54 5.92
C ALA A 103 -28.47 -4.43 5.64
N VAL A 104 -28.15 -3.49 4.75
CA VAL A 104 -29.16 -2.59 4.14
C VAL A 104 -29.30 -2.93 2.66
N PHE A 105 -28.17 -3.08 1.95
CA PHE A 105 -28.18 -3.39 0.51
C PHE A 105 -28.08 -4.88 0.19
N GLU A 106 -27.87 -5.74 1.19
CA GLU A 106 -27.77 -7.19 1.04
C GLU A 106 -26.72 -7.66 0.00
N VAL A 107 -25.63 -6.89 -0.15
CA VAL A 107 -24.50 -7.16 -1.06
C VAL A 107 -23.18 -7.30 -0.29
N PRO A 108 -23.05 -8.29 0.61
CA PRO A 108 -21.83 -8.48 1.41
C PRO A 108 -20.57 -8.72 0.57
N GLU A 109 -20.72 -9.23 -0.66
CA GLU A 109 -19.63 -9.40 -1.61
C GLU A 109 -18.98 -8.07 -2.03
N ALA A 110 -19.69 -6.93 -1.96
CA ALA A 110 -19.13 -5.63 -2.31
C ALA A 110 -18.17 -5.05 -1.26
N VAL A 111 -18.11 -5.66 -0.06
CA VAL A 111 -17.29 -5.20 1.07
C VAL A 111 -15.80 -5.04 0.72
N PRO A 112 -15.11 -5.97 0.03
CA PRO A 112 -13.69 -5.81 -0.32
C PRO A 112 -13.44 -4.60 -1.21
N ALA A 113 -14.29 -4.33 -2.19
CA ALA A 113 -14.21 -3.13 -3.02
C ALA A 113 -14.40 -1.85 -2.19
N TRP A 114 -15.36 -1.85 -1.27
CA TRP A 114 -15.56 -0.73 -0.34
C TRP A 114 -14.35 -0.51 0.58
N VAL A 115 -13.81 -1.57 1.17
CA VAL A 115 -12.62 -1.49 2.03
C VAL A 115 -11.45 -0.90 1.25
N LEU A 116 -11.21 -1.38 0.02
CA LEU A 116 -10.13 -0.83 -0.82
C LEU A 116 -10.35 0.65 -1.13
N PHE A 117 -11.59 1.07 -1.40
CA PHE A 117 -11.93 2.46 -1.63
C PHE A 117 -11.64 3.34 -0.41
N VAL A 118 -12.09 2.93 0.78
CA VAL A 118 -11.85 3.67 2.03
C VAL A 118 -10.37 3.72 2.38
N VAL A 119 -9.62 2.64 2.14
CA VAL A 119 -8.16 2.61 2.27
C VAL A 119 -7.51 3.59 1.29
N GLY A 120 -7.97 3.66 0.05
CA GLY A 120 -7.53 4.65 -0.93
C GLY A 120 -7.76 6.09 -0.44
N LEU A 121 -8.95 6.39 0.07
CA LEU A 121 -9.28 7.71 0.63
C LEU A 121 -8.44 8.07 1.85
N HIS A 122 -8.08 7.09 2.68
CA HIS A 122 -7.22 7.26 3.84
C HIS A 122 -5.83 7.82 3.48
N PHE A 123 -5.34 7.59 2.25
CA PHE A 123 -4.08 8.17 1.78
C PHE A 123 -4.19 9.63 1.30
N LEU A 124 -5.38 10.19 1.09
CA LEU A 124 -5.54 11.59 0.63
C LEU A 124 -5.02 12.63 1.63
N PRO A 125 -5.31 12.55 2.94
CA PRO A 125 -4.74 13.48 3.92
C PRO A 125 -3.20 13.46 3.91
N PHE A 126 -2.59 12.31 3.64
CA PHE A 126 -1.15 12.13 3.60
C PHE A 126 -0.50 12.82 2.40
N ALA A 127 -1.20 12.96 1.28
CA ALA A 127 -0.73 13.77 0.15
C ALA A 127 -0.54 15.24 0.57
N LYS A 128 -1.45 15.79 1.38
CA LYS A 128 -1.33 17.16 1.92
C LYS A 128 -0.32 17.26 3.05
N LEU A 129 -0.28 16.28 3.96
CA LEU A 129 0.58 16.28 5.15
C LEU A 129 2.06 16.09 4.80
N PHE A 130 2.38 15.22 3.85
CA PHE A 130 3.77 14.90 3.48
C PHE A 130 4.20 15.53 2.15
N GLY A 131 3.33 16.31 1.50
CA GLY A 131 3.63 16.99 0.23
C GLY A 131 4.01 16.07 -0.93
N SER A 132 3.79 14.76 -0.82
CA SER A 132 4.27 13.77 -1.78
C SER A 132 3.18 13.39 -2.76
N ARG A 133 3.43 13.65 -4.05
CA ARG A 133 2.57 13.23 -5.17
C ARG A 133 2.38 11.71 -5.20
N ARG A 134 3.30 10.92 -4.61
CA ARG A 134 3.17 9.46 -4.55
C ARG A 134 1.96 9.01 -3.75
N PHE A 135 1.66 9.66 -2.63
CA PHE A 135 0.46 9.32 -1.83
C PHE A 135 -0.83 9.67 -2.56
N LEU A 136 -0.82 10.76 -3.35
CA LEU A 136 -1.96 11.10 -4.19
C LEU A 136 -2.17 10.06 -5.30
N VAL A 137 -1.10 9.65 -5.99
CA VAL A 137 -1.16 8.62 -7.04
C VAL A 137 -1.64 7.30 -6.45
N LEU A 138 -1.06 6.86 -5.32
CA LEU A 138 -1.48 5.65 -4.61
C LEU A 138 -2.98 5.71 -4.27
N SER A 139 -3.43 6.80 -3.65
CA SER A 139 -4.83 7.02 -3.31
C SER A 139 -5.74 6.89 -4.52
N VAL A 140 -5.44 7.62 -5.60
CA VAL A 140 -6.24 7.60 -6.84
C VAL A 140 -6.28 6.21 -7.45
N LEU A 141 -5.15 5.52 -7.55
CA LEU A 141 -5.10 4.18 -8.14
C LEU A 141 -5.94 3.17 -7.34
N LEU A 142 -5.86 3.18 -6.01
CA LEU A 142 -6.66 2.29 -5.16
C LEU A 142 -8.15 2.59 -5.29
N CYS A 143 -8.55 3.86 -5.30
CA CYS A 143 -9.94 4.26 -5.51
C CYS A 143 -10.44 3.86 -6.90
N VAL A 144 -9.63 4.04 -7.95
CA VAL A 144 -9.98 3.63 -9.33
C VAL A 144 -10.18 2.12 -9.42
N VAL A 145 -9.30 1.32 -8.81
CA VAL A 145 -9.45 -0.14 -8.78
C VAL A 145 -10.72 -0.56 -8.04
N ALA A 146 -11.04 0.08 -6.91
CA ALA A 146 -12.26 -0.19 -6.19
C ALA A 146 -13.53 0.15 -7.00
N VAL A 147 -13.55 1.29 -7.69
CA VAL A 147 -14.65 1.67 -8.58
C VAL A 147 -14.74 0.72 -9.77
N LEU A 148 -13.61 0.34 -10.36
CA LEU A 148 -13.56 -0.63 -11.45
C LEU A 148 -14.14 -1.98 -11.03
N ALA A 149 -13.82 -2.46 -9.83
CA ALA A 149 -14.40 -3.68 -9.27
C ALA A 149 -15.93 -3.61 -9.22
N ALA A 150 -16.46 -2.49 -8.73
CA ALA A 150 -17.91 -2.28 -8.66
C ALA A 150 -18.56 -2.22 -10.04
N VAL A 151 -17.99 -1.48 -10.98
CA VAL A 151 -18.50 -1.36 -12.36
C VAL A 151 -18.54 -2.73 -13.04
N LEU A 152 -17.45 -3.51 -12.95
CA LEU A 152 -17.36 -4.83 -13.56
C LEU A 152 -18.34 -5.83 -12.95
N ALA A 153 -18.51 -5.78 -11.62
CA ALA A 153 -19.43 -6.65 -10.93
C ALA A 153 -20.90 -6.34 -11.25
N ILE A 154 -21.26 -5.05 -11.29
CA ILE A 154 -22.59 -4.60 -11.70
C ILE A 154 -22.86 -4.94 -13.17
N ALA A 155 -21.83 -4.93 -14.03
CA ALA A 155 -21.92 -5.37 -15.41
C ALA A 155 -22.03 -6.90 -15.59
N GLY A 156 -22.11 -7.66 -14.50
CA GLY A 156 -22.37 -9.11 -14.49
C GLY A 156 -21.17 -9.98 -14.15
N TRP A 157 -19.96 -9.43 -14.02
CA TRP A 157 -18.79 -10.21 -13.59
C TRP A 157 -18.66 -10.23 -12.06
N THR A 158 -19.52 -10.99 -11.38
CA THR A 158 -19.63 -10.99 -9.91
C THR A 158 -18.32 -11.29 -9.17
N ALA A 159 -17.43 -12.10 -9.74
CA ALA A 159 -16.11 -12.38 -9.16
C ALA A 159 -15.22 -11.12 -9.06
N ALA A 160 -15.51 -10.06 -9.82
CA ALA A 160 -14.78 -8.79 -9.76
C ALA A 160 -14.83 -8.15 -8.38
N TRP A 161 -15.89 -8.38 -7.60
CA TRP A 161 -16.01 -7.90 -6.22
C TRP A 161 -14.85 -8.31 -5.31
N GLN A 162 -14.24 -9.48 -5.57
CA GLN A 162 -13.18 -10.05 -4.75
C GLN A 162 -11.82 -10.02 -5.48
N LEU A 163 -11.81 -10.43 -6.75
CA LEU A 163 -10.57 -10.59 -7.52
C LEU A 163 -9.91 -9.25 -7.85
N VAL A 164 -10.70 -8.25 -8.26
CA VAL A 164 -10.17 -6.94 -8.65
C VAL A 164 -9.56 -6.19 -7.46
N PRO A 165 -10.23 -6.05 -6.30
CA PRO A 165 -9.60 -5.40 -5.17
C PRO A 165 -8.46 -6.24 -4.57
N GLY A 166 -8.58 -7.57 -4.57
CA GLY A 166 -7.52 -8.48 -4.13
C GLY A 166 -6.21 -8.30 -4.92
N PHE A 167 -6.23 -8.55 -6.22
CA PHE A 167 -5.02 -8.46 -7.02
C PHE A 167 -4.64 -7.01 -7.35
N GLY A 168 -5.61 -6.16 -7.67
CA GLY A 168 -5.35 -4.76 -7.99
C GLY A 168 -4.77 -3.98 -6.80
N GLY A 169 -5.32 -4.18 -5.61
CA GLY A 169 -4.80 -3.58 -4.38
C GLY A 169 -3.36 -4.03 -4.08
N ALA A 170 -3.09 -5.34 -4.20
CA ALA A 170 -1.76 -5.89 -4.01
C ALA A 170 -0.73 -5.33 -4.99
N VAL A 171 -1.06 -5.33 -6.29
CA VAL A 171 -0.17 -4.86 -7.36
C VAL A 171 0.16 -3.38 -7.16
N ILE A 172 -0.83 -2.53 -6.87
CA ILE A 172 -0.59 -1.09 -6.66
C ILE A 172 0.32 -0.86 -5.45
N LEU A 173 0.07 -1.55 -4.33
CA LEU A 173 0.88 -1.41 -3.12
C LEU A 173 2.32 -1.86 -3.36
N TRP A 174 2.51 -3.04 -3.94
CA TRP A 174 3.85 -3.57 -4.23
C TRP A 174 4.58 -2.75 -5.30
N ALA A 175 3.89 -2.27 -6.33
CA ALA A 175 4.48 -1.36 -7.32
C ALA A 175 4.96 -0.05 -6.67
N THR A 176 4.22 0.47 -5.69
CA THR A 176 4.62 1.66 -4.93
C THR A 176 5.87 1.39 -4.09
N VAL A 177 5.97 0.20 -3.48
CA VAL A 177 7.19 -0.23 -2.76
C VAL A 177 8.38 -0.33 -3.71
N VAL A 178 8.21 -1.00 -4.85
CA VAL A 178 9.27 -1.15 -5.87
C VAL A 178 9.73 0.22 -6.37
N ALA A 179 8.80 1.14 -6.68
CA ALA A 179 9.14 2.50 -7.09
C ALA A 179 9.96 3.24 -6.03
N GLY A 180 9.57 3.12 -4.75
CA GLY A 180 10.33 3.70 -3.63
C GLY A 180 11.75 3.15 -3.52
N LEU A 181 11.91 1.82 -3.62
CA LEU A 181 13.22 1.16 -3.55
C LEU A 181 14.12 1.50 -4.74
N LEU A 182 13.56 1.57 -5.94
CA LEU A 182 14.28 1.97 -7.15
C LEU A 182 14.78 3.42 -7.07
N ASP A 183 13.95 4.33 -6.57
CA ASP A 183 14.34 5.73 -6.44
C ASP A 183 15.49 5.91 -5.44
N THR A 184 15.52 5.13 -4.35
CA THR A 184 16.66 5.09 -3.42
C THR A 184 17.92 4.51 -4.05
N ALA A 185 17.80 3.43 -4.83
CA ALA A 185 18.95 2.84 -5.52
C ALA A 185 19.57 3.82 -6.53
N ARG A 186 18.75 4.61 -7.24
CA ARG A 186 19.20 5.64 -8.18
C ARG A 186 19.93 6.78 -7.46
N GLN A 187 19.40 7.27 -6.34
CA GLN A 187 20.05 8.33 -5.55
C GLN A 187 21.41 7.90 -4.98
N GLY A 188 21.55 6.62 -4.61
CA GLY A 188 22.83 6.05 -4.16
C GLY A 188 23.87 5.92 -5.29
N ALA A 189 23.44 5.72 -6.54
CA ALA A 189 24.35 5.61 -7.69
C ALA A 189 24.88 6.97 -8.19
N THR A 190 24.12 8.05 -7.96
CA THR A 190 24.48 9.40 -8.43
C THR A 190 25.28 10.22 -7.43
N SER A 191 25.47 9.73 -6.20
CA SER A 191 26.32 10.39 -5.21
C SER A 191 27.78 10.03 -5.49
N PRO A 192 28.66 10.97 -5.88
CA PRO A 192 30.06 10.67 -6.12
C PRO A 192 30.67 10.10 -4.84
N ALA A 193 31.44 9.02 -4.97
CA ALA A 193 32.21 8.46 -3.87
C ALA A 193 33.14 9.55 -3.33
N SER A 194 32.81 10.08 -2.16
CA SER A 194 33.66 10.98 -1.38
C SER A 194 34.77 10.19 -0.70
#